data_AF-A0A955BLM1-F1
#
_entry.id   AF-A0A955BLM1-F1
#
_cell.length_a   1.000
_cell.length_b   1.000
_cell.length_c   1.000
_cell.angle_alpha   90.00
_cell.angle_beta   90.00
_cell.angle_gamma   90.00
#
_symmetry.space_group_name_H-M   'P 1'
#
loop_
_entity.id
_entity.type
_entity.pdbx_description
1 polymer ?
#
loop_
_entity_poly.entity_id
_entity_poly.type
_entity_poly.pdbx_seq_one_letter_code
_entity_poly.pdbx_strand_id
1 'polypeptide(L)'
;MPEPITQLEQARIGTITPEMEAVAAREQLQPEIIRAEVAAGRMVIPANRVHLKAGLEPMGIGIAARCKINANIGNSAVTSDQAGELEKLRTAIEFGADTVMDLSTGKNIDAIRKSI
;
A
#
# COMPACT_ATOMS: atom_id res chain seq x y z
N MET A 1 15.86 -7.63 22.40
CA MET A 1 15.17 -6.63 21.56
C MET A 1 13.76 -7.12 21.30
N PRO A 2 12.75 -6.23 21.20
CA PRO A 2 11.40 -6.65 20.83
C PRO A 2 11.39 -7.33 19.46
N GLU A 3 10.43 -8.22 19.24
CA GLU A 3 10.23 -8.91 17.96
C GLU A 3 9.96 -7.89 16.84
N PRO A 4 10.65 -7.97 15.69
CA PRO A 4 10.46 -7.04 14.58
C PRO A 4 9.07 -7.20 13.94
N ILE A 5 8.32 -6.09 13.83
CA ILE A 5 6.94 -6.10 13.30
C ILE A 5 6.87 -5.46 11.92
N THR A 6 7.65 -4.40 11.71
CA THR A 6 7.62 -3.61 10.47
C THR A 6 8.59 -4.16 9.44
N GLN A 7 8.33 -3.84 8.16
CA GLN A 7 9.23 -4.20 7.06
C GLN A 7 10.63 -3.57 7.24
N LEU A 8 10.73 -2.38 7.84
CA LEU A 8 12.00 -1.72 8.15
C LEU A 8 12.81 -2.50 9.20
N GLU A 9 12.16 -2.94 10.28
CA GLU A 9 12.83 -3.72 11.34
C GLU A 9 13.30 -5.08 10.80
N GLN A 10 12.44 -5.78 10.06
CA GLN A 10 12.76 -7.05 9.40
C GLN A 10 13.95 -6.89 8.44
N ALA A 11 13.94 -5.84 7.60
CA ALA A 11 15.02 -5.57 6.66
C ALA A 11 16.36 -5.33 7.37
N ARG A 12 16.36 -4.58 8.47
CA ARG A 12 17.57 -4.22 9.25
C ARG A 12 18.19 -5.40 9.98
N ILE A 13 17.40 -6.43 10.31
CA ILE A 13 17.94 -7.68 10.87
C ILE A 13 18.32 -8.71 9.79
N GLY A 14 18.23 -8.34 8.50
CA GLY A 14 18.63 -9.19 7.39
C GLY A 14 17.54 -10.14 6.89
N THR A 15 16.30 -10.03 7.40
CA THR A 15 15.19 -10.87 6.95
C THR A 15 14.61 -10.35 5.63
N ILE A 16 14.48 -11.25 4.66
CA ILE A 16 13.66 -11.03 3.46
C ILE A 16 12.26 -11.57 3.77
N THR A 17 11.25 -10.71 3.72
CA THR A 17 9.85 -11.08 4.00
C THR A 17 9.11 -11.49 2.72
N PRO A 18 7.98 -12.21 2.82
CA PRO A 18 7.13 -12.49 1.66
C PRO A 18 6.68 -11.21 0.92
N GLU A 19 6.49 -10.11 1.63
CA GLU A 19 6.15 -8.83 1.00
C GLU A 19 7.32 -8.26 0.18
N MET A 20 8.56 -8.39 0.67
CA MET A 20 9.75 -8.01 -0.11
C MET A 20 9.92 -8.88 -1.36
N GLU A 21 9.65 -10.19 -1.27
CA GLU A 21 9.66 -11.09 -2.43
C GLU A 21 8.59 -10.73 -3.46
N ALA A 22 7.36 -10.42 -3.00
CA ALA A 22 6.28 -10.00 -3.87
C ALA A 22 6.62 -8.69 -4.62
N VAL A 23 7.17 -7.70 -3.91
CA VAL A 23 7.63 -6.45 -4.51
C VAL A 23 8.77 -6.70 -5.50
N ALA A 24 9.74 -7.55 -5.15
CA ALA A 24 10.86 -7.90 -6.02
C ALA A 24 10.37 -8.54 -7.33
N ALA A 25 9.43 -9.49 -7.25
CA ALA A 25 8.83 -10.12 -8.41
C ALA A 25 8.10 -9.11 -9.30
N ARG A 26 7.30 -8.20 -8.70
CA ARG A 26 6.55 -7.17 -9.43
C ARG A 26 7.46 -6.15 -10.11
N GLU A 27 8.57 -5.80 -9.47
CA GLU A 27 9.55 -4.85 -10.00
C GLU A 27 10.60 -5.49 -10.91
N GLN A 28 10.62 -6.83 -11.03
CA GLN A 28 11.66 -7.60 -11.73
C GLN A 28 13.07 -7.32 -11.16
N LEU A 29 13.15 -7.22 -9.83
CA LEU A 29 14.38 -6.99 -9.07
C LEU A 29 14.71 -8.20 -8.20
N GLN A 30 15.93 -8.25 -7.68
CA GLN A 30 16.30 -9.25 -6.69
C GLN A 30 15.71 -8.88 -5.30
N PRO A 31 15.19 -9.84 -4.52
CA PRO A 31 14.65 -9.58 -3.18
C PRO A 31 15.64 -8.88 -2.25
N GLU A 32 16.93 -9.19 -2.38
CA GLU A 32 17.99 -8.56 -1.59
C GLU A 32 18.13 -7.05 -1.88
N ILE A 33 17.87 -6.61 -3.12
CA ILE A 33 17.83 -5.17 -3.46
C ILE A 33 16.69 -4.50 -2.70
N ILE A 34 15.50 -5.11 -2.70
CA ILE A 34 14.34 -4.59 -1.97
C ILE A 34 14.65 -4.49 -0.48
N ARG A 35 15.15 -5.57 0.13
CA ARG A 35 15.55 -5.60 1.54
C ARG A 35 16.58 -4.52 1.86
N ALA A 36 17.62 -4.36 1.03
CA ALA A 36 18.66 -3.35 1.23
C ALA A 36 18.11 -1.92 1.16
N GLU A 37 17.26 -1.60 0.18
CA GLU A 37 16.62 -0.29 0.05
C GLU A 37 15.69 0.02 1.22
N VAL A 38 14.92 -0.98 1.69
CA VAL A 38 14.06 -0.86 2.87
C VAL A 38 14.91 -0.65 4.12
N ALA A 39 15.96 -1.43 4.34
CA ALA A 39 16.85 -1.29 5.50
C ALA A 39 17.53 0.10 5.55
N ALA A 40 17.89 0.63 4.38
CA ALA A 40 18.47 1.96 4.19
C ALA A 40 17.45 3.10 4.33
N GLY A 41 16.14 2.81 4.41
CA GLY A 41 15.08 3.81 4.48
C GLY A 41 14.84 4.56 3.16
N ARG A 42 15.29 4.02 2.03
CA ARG A 42 15.11 4.59 0.68
C ARG A 42 13.92 3.98 -0.07
N MET A 43 13.36 2.90 0.46
CA MET A 43 12.13 2.27 0.00
C MET A 43 11.22 1.96 1.17
N VAL A 44 9.91 2.11 0.99
CA VAL A 44 8.88 1.66 1.93
C VAL A 44 7.95 0.65 1.26
N ILE A 45 7.43 -0.27 2.07
CA ILE A 45 6.39 -1.23 1.67
C ILE A 45 5.20 -1.02 2.63
N PRO A 46 4.16 -0.26 2.23
CA PRO A 46 3.02 0.03 3.09
C PRO A 46 2.12 -1.21 3.23
N ALA A 47 2.49 -2.09 4.15
CA ALA A 47 1.86 -3.40 4.33
C ALA A 47 1.36 -3.61 5.77
N ASN A 48 0.25 -2.94 6.12
CA ASN A 48 -0.40 -3.18 7.41
C ASN A 48 -0.87 -4.64 7.49
N ARG A 49 -0.53 -5.35 8.57
CA ARG A 49 -0.87 -6.78 8.80
C ARG A 49 -2.37 -7.07 8.72
N VAL A 50 -3.23 -6.11 9.06
CA VAL A 50 -4.69 -6.26 8.93
C VAL A 50 -5.11 -6.23 7.47
N HIS A 51 -4.54 -5.31 6.67
CA HIS A 51 -4.87 -5.19 5.25
C HIS A 51 -4.26 -6.32 4.41
N LEU A 52 -3.07 -6.80 4.78
CA LEU A 52 -2.48 -8.02 4.20
C LEU A 52 -3.42 -9.24 4.33
N LYS A 53 -4.02 -9.43 5.51
CA LYS A 53 -5.01 -10.50 5.72
C LYS A 53 -6.29 -10.32 4.90
N ALA A 54 -6.61 -9.09 4.52
CA ALA A 54 -7.75 -8.76 3.67
C ALA A 54 -7.44 -8.85 2.17
N GLY A 55 -6.21 -9.24 1.78
CA GLY A 55 -5.83 -9.44 0.38
C GLY A 55 -5.06 -8.30 -0.27
N LEU A 56 -4.43 -7.41 0.50
CA LEU A 56 -3.52 -6.40 -0.04
C LEU A 56 -2.40 -7.06 -0.85
N GLU A 57 -2.23 -6.61 -2.09
CA GLU A 57 -1.04 -6.91 -2.89
C GLU A 57 0.10 -5.96 -2.52
N PRO A 58 1.24 -6.44 -2.01
CA PRO A 58 2.35 -5.58 -1.63
C PRO A 58 2.95 -4.84 -2.82
N MET A 59 3.34 -3.59 -2.58
CA MET A 59 4.02 -2.74 -3.55
C MET A 59 5.15 -1.94 -2.87
N GLY A 60 6.24 -1.67 -3.61
CA GLY A 60 7.38 -0.92 -3.12
C GLY A 60 7.38 0.52 -3.63
N ILE A 61 7.60 1.49 -2.75
CA ILE A 61 7.74 2.91 -3.09
C ILE A 61 9.17 3.33 -2.75
N GLY A 62 9.98 3.60 -3.76
CA GLY A 62 11.37 4.01 -3.61
C GLY A 62 12.05 4.18 -4.97
N ILE A 63 13.21 4.85 -4.99
CA ILE A 63 13.89 5.24 -6.24
C ILE A 63 14.36 4.06 -7.09
N ALA A 64 14.59 2.90 -6.47
CA ALA A 64 15.00 1.68 -7.17
C ALA A 64 13.82 0.95 -7.86
N ALA A 65 12.57 1.26 -7.49
CA ALA A 65 11.38 0.70 -8.11
C ALA A 65 10.85 1.63 -9.21
N ARG A 66 9.91 1.14 -10.04
CA ARG A 66 9.18 2.02 -10.97
C ARG A 66 8.48 3.15 -10.21
N CYS A 67 8.31 4.31 -10.86
CA CYS A 67 7.51 5.40 -10.32
C CYS A 67 6.08 4.92 -10.01
N LYS A 68 5.51 5.39 -8.90
CA LYS A 68 4.19 4.99 -8.41
C LYS A 68 3.25 6.19 -8.39
N ILE A 69 1.99 5.97 -8.73
CA ILE A 69 0.94 6.99 -8.80
C ILE A 69 -0.13 6.72 -7.74
N ASN A 70 -0.52 7.75 -7.01
CA ASN A 70 -1.62 7.70 -6.05
C ASN A 70 -2.86 8.40 -6.61
N ALA A 71 -4.03 7.77 -6.46
CA ALA A 71 -5.32 8.42 -6.70
C ALA A 71 -6.01 8.78 -5.38
N ASN A 72 -6.59 9.98 -5.31
CA ASN A 72 -7.40 10.39 -4.16
C ASN A 72 -8.88 10.17 -4.47
N ILE A 73 -9.57 9.47 -3.57
CA ILE A 73 -11.02 9.32 -3.56
C ILE A 73 -11.58 9.93 -2.27
N GLY A 74 -12.90 9.94 -2.10
CA GLY A 74 -13.53 10.38 -0.88
C GLY A 74 -14.88 11.04 -1.10
N ASN A 75 -15.76 10.87 -0.11
CA ASN A 75 -17.03 11.55 -0.04
C ASN A 75 -16.90 12.97 0.52
N SER A 76 -17.86 13.82 0.17
CA SER A 76 -17.98 15.16 0.76
C SER A 76 -19.28 15.27 1.56
N ALA A 77 -19.41 16.34 2.36
CA ALA A 77 -20.66 16.60 3.08
C ALA A 77 -21.87 16.86 2.15
N VAL A 78 -21.62 17.12 0.86
CA VAL A 78 -22.60 17.53 -0.14
C VAL A 78 -22.90 16.42 -1.14
N THR A 79 -21.96 15.51 -1.37
CA THR A 79 -22.03 14.51 -2.45
C THR A 79 -21.30 13.21 -2.10
N SER A 80 -21.72 12.13 -2.76
CA SER A 80 -21.14 10.77 -2.75
C SER A 80 -21.64 9.86 -1.63
N ASP A 81 -22.05 8.65 -2.04
CA ASP A 81 -22.43 7.55 -1.17
C ASP A 81 -21.39 6.42 -1.25
N GLN A 82 -21.60 5.36 -0.46
CA GLN A 82 -20.66 4.25 -0.39
C GLN A 82 -20.44 3.55 -1.75
N ALA A 83 -21.49 3.43 -2.56
CA ALA A 83 -21.41 2.78 -3.86
C ALA A 83 -20.53 3.58 -4.84
N GLY A 84 -20.71 4.91 -4.86
CA GLY A 84 -19.89 5.80 -5.67
C GLY A 84 -18.41 5.77 -5.27
N GLU A 85 -18.08 5.68 -3.98
CA GLU A 85 -16.67 5.55 -3.55
C GLU A 85 -16.02 4.23 -3.97
N LEU A 86 -16.78 3.12 -3.93
CA LEU A 86 -16.30 1.83 -4.43
C LEU A 86 -16.08 1.83 -5.94
N GLU A 87 -16.94 2.50 -6.70
CA GLU A 87 -16.77 2.66 -8.14
C GLU A 87 -15.52 3.49 -8.45
N LYS A 88 -15.29 4.60 -7.73
CA LYS A 88 -14.06 5.40 -7.88
C LYS A 88 -12.81 4.58 -7.56
N LEU A 89 -12.82 3.78 -6.49
CA LEU A 89 -11.71 2.89 -6.13
C LEU A 89 -11.39 1.93 -7.28
N ARG A 90 -12.40 1.21 -7.77
CA ARG A 90 -12.24 0.22 -8.86
C ARG A 90 -11.72 0.89 -10.13
N THR A 91 -12.30 2.03 -10.48
CA THR A 91 -11.89 2.83 -11.63
C THR A 91 -10.42 3.27 -11.50
N ALA A 92 -10.02 3.77 -10.33
CA ALA A 92 -8.64 4.20 -10.09
C ALA A 92 -7.64 3.04 -10.30
N ILE A 93 -7.95 1.85 -9.77
CA ILE A 93 -7.11 0.65 -9.94
C ILE A 93 -7.08 0.21 -11.42
N GLU A 94 -8.24 0.18 -12.09
CA GLU A 94 -8.36 -0.21 -13.51
C GLU A 94 -7.52 0.69 -14.42
N PHE A 95 -7.48 2.00 -14.15
CA PHE A 95 -6.66 2.95 -14.90
C PHE A 95 -5.20 3.06 -14.40
N GLY A 96 -4.79 2.21 -13.47
CA GLY A 96 -3.38 2.02 -13.10
C GLY A 96 -2.88 2.85 -11.92
N ALA A 97 -3.75 3.30 -11.02
CA ALA A 97 -3.30 3.83 -9.73
C ALA A 97 -2.64 2.72 -8.90
N ASP A 98 -1.43 2.96 -8.41
CA ASP A 98 -0.69 2.00 -7.57
C ASP A 98 -1.15 2.05 -6.11
N THR A 99 -1.59 3.22 -5.65
CA THR A 99 -2.16 3.41 -4.31
C THR A 99 -3.39 4.30 -4.39
N VAL A 100 -4.28 4.15 -3.41
CA VAL A 100 -5.47 4.99 -3.27
C VAL A 100 -5.55 5.51 -1.85
N MET A 101 -5.91 6.79 -1.71
CA MET A 101 -6.14 7.43 -0.43
C MET A 101 -7.60 7.90 -0.33
N ASP A 102 -8.28 7.46 0.72
CA ASP A 102 -9.61 7.96 1.06
C ASP A 102 -9.51 9.24 1.91
N LEU A 103 -9.85 10.37 1.27
CA LEU A 103 -9.89 11.71 1.86
C LEU A 103 -11.31 12.15 2.24
N SER A 104 -12.23 11.20 2.45
CA SER A 104 -13.62 11.45 2.86
C SER A 104 -13.73 12.42 4.04
N THR A 105 -14.59 13.44 3.91
CA THR A 105 -14.92 14.41 4.96
C THR A 105 -16.40 14.43 5.33
N GLY A 106 -17.21 13.56 4.72
CA GLY A 106 -18.66 13.49 4.90
C GLY A 106 -19.10 12.65 6.09
N LYS A 107 -20.34 12.15 6.03
CA LYS A 107 -20.88 11.22 7.04
C LYS A 107 -20.41 9.79 6.75
N ASN A 108 -20.47 8.92 7.77
CA ASN A 108 -20.21 7.48 7.65
C ASN A 108 -18.81 7.07 7.14
N ILE A 109 -17.79 7.90 7.41
CA ILE A 109 -16.40 7.68 6.94
C ILE A 109 -15.90 6.27 7.30
N ASP A 110 -16.09 5.83 8.54
CA ASP A 110 -15.59 4.52 8.99
C ASP A 110 -16.23 3.34 8.26
N ALA A 111 -17.52 3.44 7.90
CA ALA A 111 -18.21 2.39 7.18
C ALA A 111 -17.74 2.30 5.72
N ILE A 112 -17.54 3.46 5.09
CA ILE A 112 -17.04 3.57 3.71
C ILE A 112 -15.60 3.05 3.62
N ARG A 113 -14.73 3.45 4.55
CA ARG A 113 -13.34 2.95 4.62
C ARG A 113 -13.21 1.46 4.82
N LYS A 114 -14.16 0.82 5.51
CA LYS A 114 -14.16 -0.64 5.70
C LYS A 114 -14.56 -1.40 4.45
N SER A 115 -15.27 -0.75 3.52
CA SER A 115 -15.69 -1.38 2.26
C SER A 115 -14.68 -1.21 1.12
N ILE A 116 -13.82 -0.20 1.22
CA ILE A 116 -12.72 0.10 0.30
C ILE A 116 -11.53 -0.79 0.69
#